data_AF-A0A819YPK4-F1
#
_entry.id   AF-A0A819YPK4-F1
#
_cell.length_a   1.000
_cell.length_b   1.000
_cell.length_c   1.000
_cell.angle_alpha   90.00
_cell.angle_beta   90.00
_cell.angle_gamma   90.00
#
_symmetry.space_group_name_H-M   'P 1'
#
loop_
_entity.id
_entity.type
_entity.pdbx_description
1 polymer ?
#
loop_
_entity_poly.entity_id
_entity_poly.type
_entity_poly.pdbx_seq_one_letter_code
_entity_poly.pdbx_strand_id
1 'polypeptide(L)'
;MESNRILAACEEENAPIGQHEDISKRIACLNANGRPFELFELENRLRNGLKSCKIKDTTHLSERMKRTEMRIQEYVDETRDEEADKEREYLNELKRLQILRKDIVLQSIEYLSKNIDRLEINELETRLRYGFEKCKIQDTIQIEERIKRIEKRIEMYQNEDRRDAVEQEMKYLHDLQLVQIIISEIFRQKSIGLVSNNEEKSERIELNNLLHQLTEIPECAEKTVMELLEYFYRRLLNDNRNETISNSIHSKLTKVQSQLQDEDLLSEQIEMKLQEINRTIDNQDCSVILYNLNKILKLIRPLNLQQIQRYIERSEQTADLIHDKDIILLIGITGSGKSTTVQFLTGTKMKETRVEICPGKFLKHIITDGPIFNPGLIDVKSNPLSKSETRFIIPVTISLKDIFGSYETNEIILCDAPGF
;
A
#
# COMPACT_ATOMS: atom_id res chain seq x y z
N MET A 1 52.09 7.81 33.88
CA MET A 1 51.86 7.12 35.16
C MET A 1 50.46 6.53 35.07
N GLU A 2 50.30 5.41 34.37
CA GLU A 2 50.43 4.04 34.93
C GLU A 2 49.47 3.86 36.12
N SER A 3 48.34 3.18 35.90
CA SER A 3 48.20 1.72 35.97
C SER A 3 48.15 1.20 37.41
N ASN A 4 46.99 0.68 37.81
CA ASN A 4 46.81 -0.67 38.40
C ASN A 4 45.35 -0.81 38.89
N ARG A 5 44.55 -1.67 38.24
CA ARG A 5 44.32 -3.11 38.51
C ARG A 5 43.27 -3.31 39.63
N ILE A 6 42.04 -3.72 39.32
CA ILE A 6 41.56 -5.07 38.92
C ILE A 6 41.17 -5.93 40.15
N LEU A 7 40.04 -6.66 40.01
CA LEU A 7 39.49 -7.79 40.82
C LEU A 7 38.71 -7.42 42.09
N ALA A 8 37.57 -8.04 42.45
CA ALA A 8 36.77 -9.12 41.85
C ALA A 8 35.41 -9.19 42.61
N ALA A 9 34.33 -9.59 41.93
CA ALA A 9 33.58 -10.86 42.14
C ALA A 9 32.50 -10.78 43.24
N CYS A 10 31.21 -10.88 42.91
CA CYS A 10 30.45 -12.12 42.60
C CYS A 10 30.18 -12.94 43.87
N GLU A 11 28.92 -13.22 44.19
CA GLU A 11 28.22 -14.53 44.13
C GLU A 11 26.82 -14.28 44.74
N GLU A 12 25.71 -14.99 44.52
CA GLU A 12 25.23 -16.16 43.77
C GLU A 12 23.68 -16.14 43.95
N GLU A 13 22.84 -16.74 43.11
CA GLU A 13 22.36 -18.14 43.19
C GLU A 13 21.43 -18.36 41.97
N ASN A 14 21.65 -19.28 41.04
CA ASN A 14 21.58 -20.77 41.05
C ASN A 14 20.32 -21.31 40.32
N ALA A 15 20.59 -22.17 39.33
CA ALA A 15 19.71 -22.88 38.37
C ALA A 15 19.07 -24.16 39.01
N PRO A 16 18.54 -25.25 38.33
CA PRO A 16 18.59 -25.64 36.90
C PRO A 16 17.46 -26.58 36.29
N ILE A 17 17.66 -27.00 35.01
CA ILE A 17 17.18 -28.20 34.21
C ILE A 17 15.68 -28.29 33.78
N GLY A 18 15.25 -28.57 32.52
CA GLY A 18 15.88 -28.80 31.21
C GLY A 18 14.91 -29.26 30.09
N GLN A 19 15.49 -29.31 28.87
CA GLN A 19 15.17 -30.05 27.60
C GLN A 19 14.11 -29.60 26.54
N HIS A 20 14.61 -29.64 25.28
CA HIS A 20 14.06 -29.37 23.93
C HIS A 20 13.75 -27.89 23.63
N GLU A 21 14.29 -27.22 22.60
CA GLU A 21 14.37 -27.62 21.19
C GLU A 21 15.41 -26.79 20.39
N ASP A 22 15.80 -27.35 19.24
CA ASP A 22 16.77 -26.89 18.25
C ASP A 22 16.41 -25.53 17.63
N ILE A 23 16.91 -24.44 18.24
CA ILE A 23 16.97 -23.12 17.62
C ILE A 23 18.39 -22.94 17.09
N SER A 24 18.60 -23.45 15.88
CA SER A 24 19.82 -23.23 15.11
C SER A 24 20.13 -21.72 14.98
N LYS A 25 20.96 -21.25 15.92
CA LYS A 25 22.01 -20.22 15.81
C LYS A 25 21.63 -18.96 15.04
N ARG A 26 20.78 -18.12 15.65
CA ARG A 26 20.83 -16.67 15.42
C ARG A 26 22.11 -16.13 16.07
N ILE A 27 23.17 -15.96 15.29
CA ILE A 27 24.28 -15.08 15.68
C ILE A 27 23.74 -13.65 15.56
N ALA A 28 23.07 -13.15 16.60
CA ALA A 28 22.86 -11.72 16.70
C ALA A 28 24.24 -11.08 16.88
N CYS A 29 24.67 -10.24 15.94
CA CYS A 29 25.81 -9.38 16.15
C CYS A 29 25.42 -8.39 17.27
N LEU A 30 25.77 -8.74 18.50
CA LEU A 30 25.61 -7.90 19.68
C LEU A 30 26.92 -7.14 19.92
N ASN A 31 26.82 -5.87 20.31
CA ASN A 31 27.96 -5.13 20.82
C ASN A 31 28.38 -5.65 22.21
N ALA A 32 29.47 -5.14 22.76
CA ALA A 32 30.02 -5.58 24.05
C ALA A 32 29.03 -5.49 25.23
N ASN A 33 27.91 -4.77 25.06
CA ASN A 33 26.88 -4.57 26.06
C ASN A 33 25.59 -5.37 25.77
N GLY A 34 25.62 -6.33 24.84
CA GLY A 34 24.46 -7.17 24.51
C GLY A 34 23.38 -6.45 23.70
N ARG A 35 23.66 -5.28 23.11
CA ARG A 35 22.72 -4.56 22.24
C ARG A 35 23.01 -4.83 20.75
N PRO A 36 22.00 -4.91 19.88
CA PRO A 36 22.23 -5.03 18.44
C PRO A 36 23.05 -3.84 17.92
N PHE A 37 23.98 -4.09 16.98
CA PHE A 37 24.68 -3.00 16.26
C PHE A 37 23.69 -2.13 15.47
N GLU A 38 23.98 -0.84 15.34
CA GLU A 38 23.24 0.02 14.41
C GLU A 38 23.57 -0.38 12.95
N LEU A 39 22.58 -0.28 12.04
CA LEU A 39 22.71 -0.72 10.64
C LEU A 39 23.97 -0.16 9.95
N PHE A 40 24.27 1.12 10.22
CA PHE A 40 25.46 1.82 9.72
C PHE A 40 26.79 1.18 10.19
N GLU A 41 26.86 0.66 11.41
CA GLU A 41 28.05 -0.01 11.94
C GLU A 41 28.28 -1.36 11.26
N LEU A 42 27.20 -2.11 11.00
CA LEU A 42 27.28 -3.37 10.26
C LEU A 42 27.73 -3.16 8.82
N GLU A 43 27.18 -2.16 8.12
CA GLU A 43 27.59 -1.80 6.77
C GLU A 43 29.07 -1.42 6.69
N ASN A 44 29.58 -0.67 7.66
CA ASN A 44 31.00 -0.32 7.74
C ASN A 44 31.88 -1.54 8.01
N ARG A 45 31.47 -2.45 8.88
CA ARG A 45 32.19 -3.71 9.13
C ARG A 45 32.24 -4.58 7.88
N LEU A 46 31.14 -4.67 7.13
CA LEU A 46 31.10 -5.40 5.87
C LEU A 46 32.03 -4.75 4.83
N ARG A 47 31.98 -3.43 4.69
CA ARG A 47 32.84 -2.69 3.75
C ARG A 47 34.33 -2.86 4.07
N ASN A 48 34.69 -2.83 5.35
CA ASN A 48 36.06 -3.03 5.81
C ASN A 48 36.53 -4.48 5.61
N GLY A 49 35.67 -5.47 5.86
CA GLY A 49 35.97 -6.87 5.62
C GLY A 49 36.07 -7.23 4.13
N LEU A 50 35.24 -6.64 3.27
CA LEU A 50 35.39 -6.78 1.82
C LEU A 50 36.73 -6.18 1.34
N LYS A 51 37.13 -5.02 1.88
CA LYS A 51 38.44 -4.41 1.59
C LYS A 51 39.60 -5.28 2.05
N SER A 52 39.56 -5.84 3.27
CA SER A 52 40.63 -6.72 3.76
C SER A 52 40.75 -8.00 2.91
N CYS A 53 39.63 -8.50 2.40
CA CYS A 53 39.59 -9.66 1.51
C CYS A 53 39.87 -9.34 0.03
N LYS A 54 40.10 -8.05 -0.33
CA LYS A 54 40.28 -7.55 -1.72
C LYS A 54 39.10 -7.89 -2.65
N ILE A 55 37.88 -7.89 -2.12
CA ILE A 55 36.65 -8.16 -2.87
C ILE A 55 35.96 -6.82 -3.18
N LYS A 56 35.60 -6.60 -4.45
CA LYS A 56 35.00 -5.33 -4.90
C LYS A 56 33.61 -5.11 -4.32
N ASP A 57 32.78 -6.13 -4.31
CA ASP A 57 31.42 -6.07 -3.79
C ASP A 57 30.93 -7.45 -3.31
N THR A 58 29.74 -7.46 -2.72
CA THR A 58 29.11 -8.68 -2.20
C THR A 58 28.65 -9.66 -3.28
N THR A 59 28.65 -9.27 -4.56
CA THR A 59 28.23 -10.14 -5.68
C THR A 59 29.29 -11.20 -6.00
N HIS A 60 30.56 -10.89 -5.74
CA HIS A 60 31.68 -11.81 -5.94
C HIS A 60 31.99 -12.71 -4.72
N LEU A 61 31.27 -12.56 -3.61
CA LEU A 61 31.58 -13.25 -2.35
C LEU A 61 31.43 -14.78 -2.48
N SER A 62 30.30 -15.26 -3.02
CA SER A 62 30.02 -16.70 -3.17
C SER A 62 30.98 -17.36 -4.17
N GLU A 63 31.31 -16.66 -5.27
CA GLU A 63 32.29 -17.15 -6.25
C GLU A 63 33.70 -17.25 -5.62
N ARG A 64 34.08 -16.28 -4.79
CA ARG A 64 35.37 -16.27 -4.11
C ARG A 64 35.47 -17.37 -3.07
N MET A 65 34.40 -17.65 -2.32
CA MET A 65 34.32 -18.77 -1.39
C MET A 65 34.54 -20.11 -2.10
N LYS A 66 33.85 -20.34 -3.22
CA LYS A 66 33.98 -21.57 -4.02
C LYS A 66 35.40 -21.78 -4.54
N ARG A 67 36.05 -20.71 -5.03
CA ARG A 67 37.45 -20.76 -5.46
C ARG A 67 38.44 -21.00 -4.32
N THR A 68 38.12 -20.59 -3.10
CA THR A 68 38.94 -20.88 -1.92
C THR A 68 38.70 -22.32 -1.44
N GLU A 69 37.47 -22.83 -1.47
CA GLU A 69 37.17 -24.23 -1.18
C GLU A 69 37.91 -25.19 -2.14
N MET A 70 37.94 -24.89 -3.43
CA MET A 70 38.72 -25.67 -4.40
C MET A 70 40.23 -25.65 -4.10
N ARG A 71 40.79 -24.48 -3.74
CA ARG A 71 42.22 -24.36 -3.39
C ARG A 71 42.59 -25.09 -2.10
N ILE A 72 41.70 -25.09 -1.11
CA ILE A 72 41.88 -25.89 0.11
C ILE A 72 41.96 -27.36 -0.26
N GLN A 73 41.06 -27.84 -1.14
CA GLN A 73 41.08 -29.23 -1.59
C GLN A 73 42.37 -29.58 -2.33
N GLU A 74 42.82 -28.72 -3.27
CA GLU A 74 44.09 -28.89 -3.98
C GLU A 74 45.29 -28.97 -3.02
N TYR A 75 45.36 -28.10 -2.00
CA TYR A 75 46.45 -28.14 -1.03
C TYR A 75 46.41 -29.36 -0.11
N VAL A 76 45.22 -29.83 0.25
CA VAL A 76 45.07 -31.09 1.00
C VAL A 76 45.54 -32.28 0.15
N ASP A 77 45.17 -32.31 -1.13
CA ASP A 77 45.57 -33.37 -2.06
C ASP A 77 47.10 -33.35 -2.33
N GLU A 78 47.72 -32.16 -2.31
CA GLU A 78 49.17 -31.96 -2.43
C GLU A 78 49.95 -32.14 -1.11
N THR A 79 49.30 -32.53 0.01
CA THR A 79 49.90 -32.64 1.36
C THR A 79 50.53 -31.34 1.90
N ARG A 80 49.98 -30.19 1.47
CA ARG A 80 50.41 -28.84 1.84
C ARG A 80 49.53 -28.27 2.94
N ASP A 81 49.61 -28.89 4.11
CA ASP A 81 48.70 -28.62 5.24
C ASP A 81 48.76 -27.17 5.74
N GLU A 82 49.95 -26.55 5.76
CA GLU A 82 50.08 -25.15 6.20
C GLU A 82 49.38 -24.15 5.28
N GLU A 83 49.41 -24.37 3.96
CA GLU A 83 48.71 -23.54 2.99
C GLU A 83 47.20 -23.81 2.97
N ALA A 84 46.81 -25.07 3.18
CA ALA A 84 45.40 -25.43 3.37
C ALA A 84 44.80 -24.73 4.60
N ASP A 85 45.54 -24.67 5.72
CA ASP A 85 45.07 -24.02 6.95
C ASP A 85 44.97 -22.49 6.81
N LYS A 86 45.90 -21.85 6.09
CA LYS A 86 45.82 -20.41 5.76
C LYS A 86 44.59 -20.09 4.89
N GLU A 87 44.29 -20.93 3.89
CA GLU A 87 43.08 -20.74 3.07
C GLU A 87 41.79 -21.08 3.84
N ARG A 88 41.82 -22.02 4.82
CA ARG A 88 40.68 -22.26 5.73
C ARG A 88 40.38 -21.05 6.60
N GLU A 89 41.41 -20.40 7.15
CA GLU A 89 41.24 -19.15 7.91
C GLU A 89 40.64 -18.04 7.04
N TYR A 90 41.12 -17.91 5.80
CA TYR A 90 40.55 -16.99 4.81
C TYR A 90 39.09 -17.33 4.47
N LEU A 91 38.75 -18.61 4.29
CA LEU A 91 37.37 -19.06 4.04
C LEU A 91 36.43 -18.74 5.20
N ASN A 92 36.90 -18.88 6.44
CA ASN A 92 36.13 -18.54 7.63
C ASN A 92 35.80 -17.05 7.68
N GLU A 93 36.74 -16.18 7.30
CA GLU A 93 36.48 -14.75 7.20
C GLU A 93 35.47 -14.44 6.07
N LEU A 94 35.53 -15.12 4.92
CA LEU A 94 34.52 -14.98 3.87
C LEU A 94 33.12 -15.42 4.32
N LYS A 95 33.02 -16.54 5.05
CA LYS A 95 31.75 -17.02 5.67
C LYS A 95 31.22 -16.02 6.68
N ARG A 96 32.09 -15.40 7.48
CA ARG A 96 31.72 -14.33 8.42
C ARG A 96 31.13 -13.12 7.70
N LEU A 97 31.72 -12.70 6.58
CA LEU A 97 31.19 -11.61 5.76
C LEU A 97 29.85 -11.96 5.11
N GLN A 98 29.64 -13.24 4.75
CA GLN A 98 28.37 -13.72 4.23
C GLN A 98 27.25 -13.67 5.28
N ILE A 99 27.55 -14.06 6.52
CA ILE A 99 26.62 -13.95 7.65
C ILE A 99 26.31 -12.47 7.93
N LEU A 100 27.34 -11.64 8.03
CA LEU A 100 27.19 -10.20 8.26
C LEU A 100 26.32 -9.53 7.19
N ARG A 101 26.48 -9.95 5.93
CA ARG A 101 25.63 -9.49 4.82
C ARG A 101 24.16 -9.89 5.02
N LYS A 102 23.88 -11.13 5.44
CA LYS A 102 22.50 -11.58 5.71
C LYS A 102 21.88 -10.78 6.85
N ASP A 103 22.64 -10.52 7.92
CA ASP A 103 22.20 -9.71 9.05
C ASP A 103 21.87 -8.27 8.65
N ILE A 104 22.70 -7.65 7.80
CA ILE A 104 22.44 -6.30 7.27
C ILE A 104 21.13 -6.29 6.48
N VAL A 105 20.87 -7.30 5.65
CA VAL A 105 19.63 -7.36 4.85
C VAL A 105 18.40 -7.47 5.75
N LEU A 106 18.43 -8.36 6.75
CA LEU A 106 17.34 -8.52 7.70
C LEU A 106 17.08 -7.26 8.53
N GLN A 107 18.14 -6.65 9.06
CA GLN A 107 18.03 -5.39 9.79
C GLN A 107 17.61 -4.23 8.89
N SER A 108 17.99 -4.23 7.61
CA SER A 108 17.53 -3.23 6.64
C SER A 108 16.02 -3.32 6.44
N ILE A 109 15.48 -4.54 6.30
CA ILE A 109 14.03 -4.77 6.18
C ILE A 109 13.32 -4.32 7.46
N GLU A 110 13.83 -4.70 8.63
CA GLU A 110 13.24 -4.34 9.92
C GLU A 110 13.30 -2.82 10.17
N TYR A 111 14.43 -2.18 9.87
CA TYR A 111 14.61 -0.74 9.97
C TYR A 111 13.69 0.01 9.01
N LEU A 112 13.61 -0.43 7.75
CA LEU A 112 12.71 0.15 6.77
C LEU A 112 11.27 0.02 7.29
N SER A 113 10.82 -1.19 7.63
CA SER A 113 9.47 -1.43 8.16
C SER A 113 9.12 -0.58 9.38
N LYS A 114 10.08 -0.28 10.27
CA LYS A 114 9.84 0.57 11.46
C LYS A 114 9.85 2.07 11.18
N ASN A 115 10.51 2.52 10.12
CA ASN A 115 10.71 3.94 9.82
C ASN A 115 10.02 4.39 8.53
N ILE A 116 9.36 3.49 7.80
CA ILE A 116 8.81 3.75 6.48
C ILE A 116 7.74 4.86 6.51
N ASP A 117 6.99 4.94 7.61
CA ASP A 117 5.98 5.98 7.86
C ASP A 117 6.55 7.40 7.96
N ARG A 118 7.87 7.54 8.17
CA ARG A 118 8.56 8.83 8.29
C ARG A 118 9.15 9.31 6.96
N LEU A 119 9.14 8.48 5.92
CA LEU A 119 9.70 8.81 4.61
C LEU A 119 8.67 9.55 3.77
N GLU A 120 9.09 10.60 3.08
CA GLU A 120 8.24 11.31 2.13
C GLU A 120 7.99 10.46 0.88
N ILE A 121 6.82 10.63 0.25
CA ILE A 121 6.43 9.93 -0.99
C ILE A 121 7.52 10.00 -2.06
N ASN A 122 8.14 11.17 -2.26
CA ASN A 122 9.21 11.35 -3.26
C ASN A 122 10.43 10.46 -2.98
N GLU A 123 10.77 10.28 -1.71
CA GLU A 123 11.87 9.40 -1.30
C GLU A 123 11.50 7.93 -1.51
N LEU A 124 10.27 7.56 -1.15
CA LEU A 124 9.74 6.22 -1.39
C LEU A 124 9.69 5.89 -2.90
N GLU A 125 9.25 6.81 -3.74
CA GLU A 125 9.21 6.64 -5.20
C GLU A 125 10.61 6.48 -5.82
N THR A 126 11.60 7.21 -5.29
CA THR A 126 13.00 7.07 -5.71
C THR A 126 13.53 5.69 -5.35
N ARG A 127 13.25 5.22 -4.12
CA ARG A 127 13.62 3.87 -3.66
C ARG A 127 12.88 2.78 -4.44
N LEU A 128 11.62 3.02 -4.83
CA LEU A 128 10.83 2.12 -5.66
C LEU A 128 11.44 1.95 -7.06
N ARG A 129 11.81 3.04 -7.73
CA ARG A 129 12.47 2.98 -9.05
C ARG A 129 13.76 2.19 -8.99
N TYR A 130 14.58 2.43 -7.98
CA TYR A 130 15.80 1.67 -7.75
C TYR A 130 15.51 0.16 -7.57
N GLY A 131 14.47 -0.18 -6.80
CA GLY A 131 14.04 -1.56 -6.60
C GLY A 131 13.52 -2.22 -7.88
N PHE A 132 12.76 -1.51 -8.71
CA PHE A 132 12.28 -2.00 -10.02
C PHE A 132 13.41 -2.26 -11.00
N GLU A 133 14.37 -1.36 -11.08
CA GLU A 133 15.56 -1.50 -11.93
C GLU A 133 16.40 -2.70 -11.47
N LYS A 134 16.67 -2.80 -10.16
CA LYS A 134 17.41 -3.91 -9.56
C LYS A 134 16.72 -5.26 -9.79
N CYS A 135 15.40 -5.31 -9.66
CA CYS A 135 14.62 -6.54 -9.80
C CYS A 135 14.18 -6.83 -11.25
N LYS A 136 14.45 -5.95 -12.21
CA LYS A 136 13.95 -6.05 -13.60
C LYS A 136 12.43 -6.26 -13.65
N ILE A 137 11.70 -5.42 -12.93
CA ILE A 137 10.23 -5.41 -12.89
C ILE A 137 9.71 -4.18 -13.62
N GLN A 138 8.64 -4.36 -14.40
CA GLN A 138 7.99 -3.27 -15.13
C GLN A 138 6.61 -2.90 -14.53
N ASP A 139 6.02 -3.77 -13.71
CA ASP A 139 4.67 -3.62 -13.18
C ASP A 139 4.54 -4.18 -11.75
N THR A 140 3.83 -3.45 -10.88
CA THR A 140 3.54 -3.83 -9.49
C THR A 140 2.70 -5.11 -9.39
N ILE A 141 1.82 -5.36 -10.37
CA ILE A 141 0.93 -6.53 -10.41
C ILE A 141 1.74 -7.85 -10.49
N GLN A 142 2.94 -7.81 -11.07
CA GLN A 142 3.78 -9.00 -11.26
C GLN A 142 4.56 -9.40 -9.99
N ILE A 143 4.56 -8.59 -8.94
CA ILE A 143 5.45 -8.78 -7.78
C ILE A 143 4.98 -9.93 -6.91
N GLU A 144 3.70 -9.99 -6.55
CA GLU A 144 3.15 -11.07 -5.74
C GLU A 144 3.27 -12.43 -6.43
N GLU A 145 2.99 -12.48 -7.74
CA GLU A 145 3.19 -13.70 -8.52
C GLU A 145 4.67 -14.10 -8.59
N ARG A 146 5.58 -13.15 -8.74
CA ARG A 146 7.02 -13.43 -8.78
C ARG A 146 7.54 -13.93 -7.43
N ILE A 147 7.10 -13.34 -6.33
CA ILE A 147 7.42 -13.78 -4.95
C ILE A 147 7.01 -15.24 -4.79
N LYS A 148 5.75 -15.59 -5.08
CA LYS A 148 5.25 -16.98 -4.99
C LYS A 148 6.04 -17.95 -5.87
N ARG A 149 6.42 -17.55 -7.09
CA ARG A 149 7.24 -18.37 -8.00
C ARG A 149 8.67 -18.57 -7.51
N ILE A 150 9.23 -17.60 -6.78
CA ILE A 150 10.59 -17.68 -6.21
C ILE A 150 10.58 -18.55 -4.97
N GLU A 151 9.60 -18.38 -4.08
CA GLU A 151 9.41 -19.22 -2.89
C GLU A 151 9.31 -20.70 -3.28
N LYS A 152 8.51 -21.00 -4.32
CA LYS A 152 8.40 -22.37 -4.86
C LYS A 152 9.70 -22.90 -5.46
N ARG A 153 10.52 -22.04 -6.08
CA ARG A 153 11.86 -22.43 -6.60
C ARG A 153 12.87 -22.64 -5.48
N ILE A 154 12.81 -21.84 -4.42
CA ILE A 154 13.63 -22.02 -3.22
C ILE A 154 13.34 -23.38 -2.60
N GLU A 155 12.07 -23.72 -2.41
CA GLU A 155 11.64 -25.02 -1.87
C GLU A 155 12.14 -26.18 -2.75
N MET A 156 12.01 -26.05 -4.08
CA MET A 156 12.52 -27.04 -5.03
C MET A 156 14.05 -27.19 -4.95
N TYR A 157 14.81 -26.09 -4.90
CA TYR A 157 16.27 -26.13 -4.81
C TYR A 157 16.78 -26.59 -3.44
N GLN A 158 16.01 -26.39 -2.37
CA GLN A 158 16.27 -26.98 -1.06
C GLN A 158 16.13 -28.50 -1.10
N ASN A 159 15.09 -29.01 -1.76
CA ASN A 159 14.88 -30.45 -1.96
C ASN A 159 15.96 -31.09 -2.85
N GLU A 160 16.56 -30.33 -3.77
CA GLU A 160 17.67 -30.76 -4.63
C GLU A 160 19.07 -30.55 -4.00
N ASP A 161 19.17 -30.07 -2.75
CA ASP A 161 20.41 -29.67 -2.05
C ASP A 161 21.31 -28.71 -2.85
N ARG A 162 20.69 -27.86 -3.69
CA ARG A 162 21.38 -26.87 -4.55
C ARG A 162 21.56 -25.54 -3.83
N ARG A 163 22.45 -25.54 -2.83
CA ARG A 163 22.69 -24.41 -1.91
C ARG A 163 23.01 -23.08 -2.59
N ASP A 164 23.83 -23.10 -3.65
CA ASP A 164 24.18 -21.89 -4.44
C ASP A 164 22.94 -21.26 -5.09
N ALA A 165 22.01 -22.08 -5.59
CA ALA A 165 20.79 -21.63 -6.25
C ALA A 165 19.76 -21.11 -5.24
N VAL A 166 19.63 -21.77 -4.09
CA VAL A 166 18.81 -21.29 -2.95
C VAL A 166 19.28 -19.91 -2.50
N GLU A 167 20.58 -19.69 -2.38
CA GLU A 167 21.12 -18.41 -1.92
C GLU A 167 20.84 -17.27 -2.91
N GLN A 168 20.97 -17.54 -4.21
CA GLN A 168 20.67 -16.55 -5.25
C GLN A 168 19.17 -16.19 -5.28
N GLU A 169 18.28 -17.18 -5.19
CA GLU A 169 16.84 -16.95 -5.18
C GLU A 169 16.39 -16.24 -3.88
N MET A 170 16.96 -16.59 -2.72
CA MET A 170 16.72 -15.89 -1.45
C MET A 170 17.11 -14.41 -1.51
N LYS A 171 18.25 -14.09 -2.14
CA LYS A 171 18.67 -12.70 -2.37
C LYS A 171 17.62 -11.95 -3.19
N TYR A 172 17.15 -12.57 -4.26
CA TYR A 172 16.17 -11.97 -5.17
C TYR A 172 14.80 -11.82 -4.50
N LEU A 173 14.40 -12.79 -3.67
CA LEU A 173 13.19 -12.73 -2.85
C LEU A 173 13.21 -11.53 -1.89
N HIS A 174 14.32 -11.30 -1.19
CA HIS A 174 14.45 -10.16 -0.27
C HIS A 174 14.37 -8.81 -0.98
N ASP A 175 15.00 -8.70 -2.15
CA ASP A 175 14.91 -7.48 -2.96
C ASP A 175 13.44 -7.21 -3.38
N LEU A 176 12.68 -8.25 -3.71
CA LEU A 176 11.25 -8.13 -4.02
C LEU A 176 10.38 -7.78 -2.81
N GLN A 177 10.67 -8.34 -1.64
CA GLN A 177 9.96 -8.01 -0.41
C GLN A 177 10.16 -6.55 0.00
N LEU A 178 11.37 -6.00 -0.16
CA LEU A 178 11.64 -4.58 0.04
C LEU A 178 10.81 -3.70 -0.91
N VAL A 179 10.72 -4.10 -2.17
CA VAL A 179 9.89 -3.41 -3.18
C VAL A 179 8.41 -3.47 -2.79
N GLN A 180 7.92 -4.62 -2.34
CA GLN A 180 6.53 -4.79 -1.91
C GLN A 180 6.18 -3.88 -0.74
N ILE A 181 7.05 -3.83 0.28
CA ILE A 181 6.89 -2.95 1.45
C ILE A 181 6.81 -1.47 1.02
N ILE A 182 7.68 -1.03 0.10
CA ILE A 182 7.67 0.35 -0.42
C ILE A 182 6.39 0.64 -1.21
N ILE A 183 5.90 -0.31 -2.02
CA ILE A 183 4.64 -0.15 -2.76
C ILE A 183 3.46 0.00 -1.81
N SER A 184 3.36 -0.86 -0.80
CA SER A 184 2.29 -0.80 0.20
C SER A 184 2.29 0.55 0.90
N GLU A 185 3.46 1.07 1.26
CA GLU A 185 3.56 2.38 1.88
C GLU A 185 3.24 3.53 0.93
N ILE A 186 3.72 3.51 -0.32
CA ILE A 186 3.34 4.52 -1.31
C ILE A 186 1.83 4.49 -1.53
N PHE A 187 1.23 3.31 -1.60
CA PHE A 187 -0.22 3.18 -1.74
C PHE A 187 -0.94 3.74 -0.51
N ARG A 188 -0.44 3.46 0.70
CA ARG A 188 -0.95 4.01 1.97
C ARG A 188 -0.83 5.54 2.00
N GLN A 189 0.35 6.09 1.75
CA GLN A 189 0.60 7.53 1.76
C GLN A 189 -0.10 8.26 0.61
N LYS A 190 -0.28 7.63 -0.56
CA LYS A 190 -1.11 8.21 -1.63
C LYS A 190 -2.59 8.11 -1.34
N SER A 191 -3.04 7.06 -0.66
CA SER A 191 -4.40 7.02 -0.12
C SER A 191 -4.61 8.14 0.91
N ILE A 192 -3.62 8.38 1.77
CA ILE A 192 -3.62 9.52 2.73
C ILE A 192 -3.44 10.88 2.01
N GLY A 193 -2.69 10.94 0.92
CA GLY A 193 -2.44 12.15 0.13
C GLY A 193 -3.60 12.52 -0.81
N LEU A 194 -4.38 11.52 -1.26
CA LEU A 194 -5.66 11.70 -1.94
C LEU A 194 -6.72 12.27 -0.98
N VAL A 195 -6.64 11.94 0.31
CA VAL A 195 -7.47 12.49 1.39
C VAL A 195 -7.12 13.96 1.70
N SER A 196 -5.89 14.41 1.41
CA SER A 196 -5.43 15.78 1.68
C SER A 196 -5.59 16.69 0.46
N ASN A 197 -6.79 17.23 0.29
CA ASN A 197 -7.06 18.68 0.08
C ASN A 197 -8.39 19.01 -0.62
N ASN A 198 -9.25 18.05 -0.98
CA ASN A 198 -10.60 18.36 -1.49
C ASN A 198 -11.72 17.37 -1.08
N GLU A 199 -11.44 16.29 -0.32
CA GLU A 199 -12.41 15.20 -0.09
C GLU A 199 -13.10 15.16 1.29
N GLU A 200 -12.74 16.00 2.27
CA GLU A 200 -13.49 16.05 3.54
C GLU A 200 -14.99 16.33 3.35
N LYS A 201 -15.37 17.03 2.27
CA LYS A 201 -16.78 17.20 1.86
C LYS A 201 -17.34 15.97 1.14
N SER A 202 -16.57 15.29 0.28
CA SER A 202 -17.03 14.15 -0.51
C SER A 202 -17.23 12.90 0.36
N GLU A 203 -16.31 12.62 1.30
CA GLU A 203 -16.40 11.48 2.21
C GLU A 203 -17.48 11.67 3.28
N ARG A 204 -17.71 12.90 3.78
CA ARG A 204 -18.87 13.20 4.64
C ARG A 204 -20.19 13.00 3.90
N ILE A 205 -20.25 13.35 2.62
CA ILE A 205 -21.42 13.07 1.77
C ILE A 205 -21.60 11.57 1.57
N GLU A 206 -20.52 10.82 1.33
CA GLU A 206 -20.57 9.36 1.15
C GLU A 206 -20.99 8.64 2.43
N LEU A 207 -20.47 9.05 3.60
CA LEU A 207 -20.88 8.56 4.91
C LEU A 207 -22.35 8.91 5.23
N ASN A 208 -22.80 10.13 4.93
CA ASN A 208 -24.21 10.52 5.11
C ASN A 208 -25.15 9.73 4.19
N ASN A 209 -24.73 9.44 2.96
CA ASN A 209 -25.48 8.56 2.07
C ASN A 209 -25.53 7.12 2.61
N LEU A 210 -24.43 6.63 3.17
CA LEU A 210 -24.34 5.30 3.80
C LEU A 210 -25.28 5.20 5.01
N LEU A 211 -25.34 6.26 5.83
CA LEU A 211 -26.23 6.35 7.00
C LEU A 211 -27.71 6.36 6.62
N HIS A 212 -28.10 7.08 5.57
CA HIS A 212 -29.47 7.06 5.06
C HIS A 212 -29.85 5.67 4.51
N GLN A 213 -28.91 4.95 3.91
CA GLN A 213 -29.16 3.61 3.37
C GLN A 213 -29.38 2.57 4.48
N LEU A 214 -28.65 2.69 5.61
CA LEU A 214 -28.72 1.73 6.71
C LEU A 214 -30.11 1.63 7.38
N THR A 215 -30.94 2.68 7.31
CA THR A 215 -32.29 2.67 7.91
C THR A 215 -33.31 1.86 7.12
N GLU A 216 -33.07 1.65 5.83
CA GLU A 216 -34.02 1.02 4.91
C GLU A 216 -33.67 -0.43 4.58
N ILE A 217 -32.41 -0.84 4.77
CA ILE A 217 -31.95 -2.20 4.46
C ILE A 217 -32.44 -3.18 5.54
N PRO A 218 -33.00 -4.34 5.17
CA PRO A 218 -33.38 -5.38 6.13
C PRO A 218 -32.15 -5.95 6.86
N GLU A 219 -32.36 -6.68 7.95
CA GLU A 219 -31.27 -7.37 8.66
C GLU A 219 -30.67 -8.51 7.83
N CYS A 220 -29.71 -8.18 6.97
CA CYS A 220 -28.99 -9.10 6.09
C CYS A 220 -27.47 -8.83 6.09
N ALA A 221 -26.71 -9.66 5.37
CA ALA A 221 -25.25 -9.53 5.24
C ALA A 221 -24.84 -8.15 4.71
N GLU A 222 -25.59 -7.61 3.73
CA GLU A 222 -25.36 -6.27 3.17
C GLU A 222 -25.38 -5.19 4.25
N LYS A 223 -26.41 -5.19 5.10
CA LYS A 223 -26.56 -4.22 6.18
C LYS A 223 -25.38 -4.30 7.15
N THR A 224 -25.04 -5.51 7.59
CA THR A 224 -23.97 -5.69 8.57
C THR A 224 -22.59 -5.28 8.00
N VAL A 225 -22.34 -5.54 6.71
CA VAL A 225 -21.12 -5.05 6.02
C VAL A 225 -21.12 -3.52 5.95
N MET A 226 -22.26 -2.89 5.65
CA MET A 226 -22.37 -1.43 5.62
C MET A 226 -22.17 -0.78 6.99
N GLU A 227 -22.67 -1.40 8.06
CA GLU A 227 -22.40 -0.94 9.44
C GLU A 227 -20.92 -1.04 9.81
N LEU A 228 -20.22 -2.08 9.35
CA LEU A 228 -18.78 -2.20 9.53
C LEU A 228 -18.03 -1.12 8.76
N LEU A 229 -18.40 -0.88 7.49
CA LEU A 229 -17.84 0.22 6.70
C LEU A 229 -18.03 1.56 7.41
N GLU A 230 -19.24 1.87 7.86
CA GLU A 230 -19.57 3.09 8.59
C GLU A 230 -18.68 3.26 9.84
N TYR A 231 -18.52 2.20 10.63
CA TYR A 231 -17.64 2.21 11.79
C TYR A 231 -16.19 2.58 11.41
N PHE A 232 -15.62 1.90 10.41
CA PHE A 232 -14.23 2.13 10.02
C PHE A 232 -14.02 3.48 9.31
N TYR A 233 -15.01 3.97 8.56
CA TYR A 233 -14.98 5.34 8.00
C TYR A 233 -14.98 6.39 9.10
N ARG A 234 -15.84 6.27 10.12
CA ARG A 234 -15.83 7.19 11.28
C ARG A 234 -14.49 7.17 12.01
N ARG A 235 -13.90 5.98 12.17
CA ARG A 235 -12.59 5.83 12.82
C ARG A 235 -11.47 6.50 12.01
N LEU A 236 -11.51 6.37 10.68
CA LEU A 236 -10.57 7.04 9.78
C LEU A 236 -10.70 8.57 9.87
N LEU A 237 -11.93 9.09 9.93
CA LEU A 237 -12.22 10.53 9.97
C LEU A 237 -11.96 11.20 11.32
N ASN A 238 -12.03 10.47 12.43
CA ASN A 238 -11.94 11.05 13.78
C ASN A 238 -10.52 11.04 14.41
N ASP A 239 -9.49 10.59 13.69
CA ASP A 239 -8.06 10.49 14.10
C ASP A 239 -7.79 9.94 15.52
N ASN A 240 -8.77 9.27 16.13
CA ASN A 240 -8.65 8.61 17.43
C ASN A 240 -8.13 7.18 17.21
N ARG A 241 -6.83 7.09 16.92
CA ARG A 241 -6.11 5.82 16.70
C ARG A 241 -6.00 4.94 17.95
N ASN A 242 -6.39 5.44 19.12
CA ASN A 242 -6.19 4.78 20.42
C ASN A 242 -7.41 4.05 20.97
N GLU A 243 -8.54 4.01 20.26
CA GLU A 243 -9.70 3.24 20.72
C GLU A 243 -9.48 1.76 20.36
N THR A 244 -9.29 0.88 21.35
CA THR A 244 -9.10 -0.55 21.09
C THR A 244 -10.25 -1.09 20.25
N ILE A 245 -9.95 -1.88 19.20
CA ILE A 245 -10.97 -2.55 18.39
C ILE A 245 -11.79 -3.43 19.34
N SER A 246 -13.04 -3.01 19.58
CA SER A 246 -13.91 -3.62 20.58
C SER A 246 -14.30 -5.04 20.15
N ASN A 247 -14.54 -5.93 21.12
CA ASN A 247 -15.12 -7.26 20.91
C ASN A 247 -16.41 -7.23 20.05
N SER A 248 -17.07 -6.08 19.98
CA SER A 248 -18.20 -5.77 19.10
C SER A 248 -17.91 -5.95 17.60
N ILE A 249 -16.66 -5.77 17.14
CA ILE A 249 -16.31 -5.89 15.71
C ILE A 249 -16.14 -7.35 15.30
N HIS A 250 -15.48 -8.15 16.14
CA HIS A 250 -15.34 -9.58 15.92
C HIS A 250 -16.71 -10.27 15.90
N SER A 251 -17.64 -9.85 16.78
CA SER A 251 -19.01 -10.37 16.75
C SER A 251 -19.76 -9.95 15.48
N LYS A 252 -19.61 -8.70 15.01
CA LYS A 252 -20.18 -8.26 13.73
C LYS A 252 -19.60 -9.00 12.53
N LEU A 253 -18.30 -9.28 12.49
CA LEU A 253 -17.70 -10.07 11.41
C LEU A 253 -18.18 -11.52 11.41
N THR A 254 -18.33 -12.11 12.60
CA THR A 254 -18.93 -13.44 12.73
C THR A 254 -20.39 -13.43 12.24
N LYS A 255 -21.15 -12.39 12.56
CA LYS A 255 -22.52 -12.17 12.06
C LYS A 255 -22.55 -12.02 10.54
N VAL A 256 -21.62 -11.27 9.93
CA VAL A 256 -21.50 -11.16 8.46
C VAL A 256 -21.25 -12.55 7.88
N GLN A 257 -20.33 -13.32 8.44
CA GLN A 257 -20.01 -14.65 7.92
C GLN A 257 -21.21 -15.59 7.98
N SER A 258 -21.96 -15.61 9.10
CA SER A 258 -23.16 -16.45 9.21
C SER A 258 -24.26 -16.00 8.24
N GLN A 259 -24.52 -14.68 8.13
CA GLN A 259 -25.51 -14.17 7.20
C GLN A 259 -25.16 -14.48 5.74
N LEU A 260 -23.89 -14.39 5.35
CA LEU A 260 -23.44 -14.76 4.00
C LEU A 260 -23.65 -16.24 3.69
N GLN A 261 -23.51 -17.12 4.70
CA GLN A 261 -23.80 -18.54 4.57
C GLN A 261 -25.30 -18.79 4.42
N ASP A 262 -26.10 -18.19 5.30
CA ASP A 262 -27.55 -18.34 5.30
C ASP A 262 -28.20 -17.76 4.02
N GLU A 263 -27.60 -16.72 3.44
CA GLU A 263 -28.04 -16.06 2.22
C GLU A 263 -27.49 -16.70 0.92
N ASP A 264 -26.68 -17.76 1.03
CA ASP A 264 -26.01 -18.45 -0.11
C ASP A 264 -25.13 -17.50 -0.95
N LEU A 265 -24.52 -16.51 -0.29
CA LEU A 265 -23.64 -15.50 -0.88
C LEU A 265 -22.16 -15.77 -0.60
N LEU A 266 -21.86 -16.74 0.27
CA LEU A 266 -20.48 -17.05 0.63
C LEU A 266 -19.77 -17.76 -0.54
N SER A 267 -18.67 -17.15 -0.99
CA SER A 267 -17.77 -17.72 -1.99
C SER A 267 -16.35 -17.76 -1.45
N GLU A 268 -15.48 -18.59 -2.05
CA GLU A 268 -14.05 -18.66 -1.71
C GLU A 268 -13.37 -17.28 -1.74
N GLN A 269 -13.77 -16.42 -2.69
CA GLN A 269 -13.26 -15.05 -2.77
C GLN A 269 -13.66 -14.18 -1.58
N ILE A 270 -14.88 -14.35 -1.07
CA ILE A 270 -15.38 -13.61 0.10
C ILE A 270 -14.73 -14.17 1.38
N GLU A 271 -14.57 -15.49 1.49
CA GLU A 271 -13.90 -16.13 2.63
C GLU A 271 -12.45 -15.63 2.78
N MET A 272 -11.69 -15.60 1.69
CA MET A 272 -10.32 -15.07 1.71
C MET A 272 -10.28 -13.62 2.22
N LYS A 273 -11.25 -12.79 1.80
CA LYS A 273 -11.33 -11.38 2.22
C LYS A 273 -11.72 -11.22 3.67
N LEU A 274 -12.64 -12.03 4.17
CA LEU A 274 -13.00 -12.04 5.60
C LEU A 274 -11.81 -12.48 6.45
N GLN A 275 -11.05 -13.48 6.01
CA GLN A 275 -9.81 -13.90 6.68
C GLN A 275 -8.75 -12.79 6.68
N GLU A 276 -8.61 -12.06 5.58
CA GLU A 276 -7.69 -10.92 5.47
C GLU A 276 -8.11 -9.79 6.43
N ILE A 277 -9.41 -9.47 6.50
CA ILE A 277 -9.93 -8.48 7.46
C ILE A 277 -9.62 -8.91 8.91
N ASN A 278 -9.88 -10.17 9.26
CA ASN A 278 -9.59 -10.70 10.60
C ASN A 278 -8.10 -10.59 10.95
N ARG A 279 -7.19 -10.92 10.03
CA ARG A 279 -5.74 -10.76 10.25
C ARG A 279 -5.30 -9.30 10.39
N THR A 280 -6.02 -8.39 9.73
CA THR A 280 -5.64 -6.97 9.66
C THR A 280 -6.20 -6.15 10.82
N ILE A 281 -7.24 -6.65 11.48
CA ILE A 281 -7.78 -6.08 12.72
C ILE A 281 -6.70 -5.95 13.79
N ASP A 282 -5.90 -6.99 14.01
CA ASP A 282 -4.84 -6.96 15.02
C ASP A 282 -3.78 -5.89 14.74
N ASN A 283 -3.56 -5.59 13.46
CA ASN A 283 -2.61 -4.56 13.00
C ASN A 283 -3.23 -3.16 12.90
N GLN A 284 -4.52 -3.01 13.20
CA GLN A 284 -5.29 -1.75 13.16
C GLN A 284 -5.24 -0.97 11.83
N ASP A 285 -4.91 -1.64 10.71
CA ASP A 285 -4.89 -0.99 9.40
C ASP A 285 -6.31 -0.85 8.83
N CYS A 286 -6.94 0.28 9.15
CA CYS A 286 -8.30 0.61 8.71
C CYS A 286 -8.43 0.70 7.18
N SER A 287 -7.36 0.99 6.45
CA SER A 287 -7.40 1.18 4.99
C SER A 287 -7.63 -0.15 4.27
N VAL A 288 -6.89 -1.17 4.70
CA VAL A 288 -7.02 -2.55 4.16
C VAL A 288 -8.37 -3.15 4.54
N ILE A 289 -8.84 -2.87 5.77
CA ILE A 289 -10.17 -3.31 6.21
C ILE A 289 -11.26 -2.67 5.34
N LEU A 290 -11.24 -1.35 5.15
CA LEU A 290 -12.19 -0.64 4.29
C LEU A 290 -12.14 -1.14 2.85
N TYR A 291 -10.94 -1.40 2.30
CA TYR A 291 -10.78 -1.95 0.96
C TYR A 291 -11.47 -3.31 0.81
N ASN A 292 -11.22 -4.23 1.75
CA ASN A 292 -11.78 -5.58 1.69
C ASN A 292 -13.28 -5.59 1.95
N LEU A 293 -13.79 -4.79 2.89
CA LEU A 293 -15.23 -4.62 3.10
C LEU A 293 -15.94 -4.06 1.87
N ASN A 294 -15.37 -3.06 1.19
CA ASN A 294 -15.90 -2.52 -0.06
C ASN A 294 -15.91 -3.56 -1.18
N LYS A 295 -14.92 -4.46 -1.23
CA LYS A 295 -14.90 -5.57 -2.18
C LYS A 295 -15.97 -6.61 -1.89
N ILE A 296 -16.17 -6.97 -0.62
CA ILE A 296 -17.25 -7.87 -0.20
C ILE A 296 -18.59 -7.25 -0.59
N LEU A 297 -18.82 -5.97 -0.26
CA LEU A 297 -20.04 -5.26 -0.61
C LEU A 297 -20.32 -5.31 -2.12
N LYS A 298 -19.31 -5.10 -2.97
CA LYS A 298 -19.45 -5.20 -4.43
C LYS A 298 -19.81 -6.61 -4.94
N LEU A 299 -19.38 -7.65 -4.24
CA LEU A 299 -19.68 -9.03 -4.61
C LEU A 299 -21.11 -9.43 -4.22
N ILE A 300 -21.56 -8.99 -3.05
CA ILE A 300 -22.89 -9.33 -2.52
C ILE A 300 -24.00 -8.40 -3.04
N ARG A 301 -23.63 -7.21 -3.53
CA ARG A 301 -24.52 -6.19 -4.08
C ARG A 301 -24.26 -5.99 -5.58
N PRO A 302 -24.64 -6.96 -6.44
CA PRO A 302 -24.47 -6.82 -7.89
C PRO A 302 -25.30 -5.66 -8.46
N LEU A 303 -26.41 -5.30 -7.79
CA LEU A 303 -27.25 -4.16 -8.13
C LEU A 303 -27.50 -3.29 -6.90
N ASN A 304 -27.12 -2.01 -6.97
CA ASN A 304 -27.41 -1.05 -5.91
C ASN A 304 -28.75 -0.36 -6.17
N LEU A 305 -29.84 -1.00 -5.70
CA LEU A 305 -31.22 -0.51 -5.90
C LEU A 305 -31.43 0.90 -5.33
N GLN A 306 -30.87 1.20 -4.15
CA GLN A 306 -30.99 2.51 -3.53
C GLN A 306 -30.29 3.60 -4.35
N GLN A 307 -29.11 3.28 -4.92
CA GLN A 307 -28.42 4.20 -5.81
C GLN A 307 -29.21 4.44 -7.11
N ILE A 308 -29.83 3.40 -7.67
CA ILE A 308 -30.72 3.55 -8.82
C ILE A 308 -31.92 4.43 -8.48
N GLN A 309 -32.60 4.16 -7.36
CA GLN A 309 -33.73 4.95 -6.92
C GLN A 309 -33.35 6.43 -6.77
N ARG A 310 -32.21 6.71 -6.13
CA ARG A 310 -31.67 8.07 -6.03
C ARG A 310 -31.42 8.72 -7.39
N TYR A 311 -30.94 7.96 -8.38
CA TYR A 311 -30.76 8.48 -9.74
C TYR A 311 -32.08 8.77 -10.44
N ILE A 312 -33.11 7.96 -10.19
CA ILE A 312 -34.47 8.21 -10.68
C ILE A 312 -35.01 9.50 -10.05
N GLU A 313 -34.98 9.61 -8.72
CA GLU A 313 -35.44 10.79 -7.99
C GLU A 313 -34.72 12.07 -8.44
N ARG A 314 -33.40 12.02 -8.64
CA ARG A 314 -32.63 13.16 -9.17
C ARG A 314 -33.01 13.49 -10.62
N SER A 315 -33.35 12.50 -11.42
CA SER A 315 -33.80 12.71 -12.81
C SER A 315 -35.18 13.34 -12.85
N GLU A 316 -36.10 12.94 -11.97
CA GLU A 316 -37.42 13.54 -11.80
C GLU A 316 -37.31 15.00 -11.33
N GLN A 317 -36.51 15.25 -10.28
CA GLN A 317 -36.22 16.61 -9.81
C GLN A 317 -35.62 17.49 -10.93
N THR A 318 -34.74 16.92 -11.74
CA THR A 318 -34.16 17.62 -12.89
C THR A 318 -35.23 17.93 -13.94
N ALA A 319 -36.13 16.99 -14.23
CA ALA A 319 -37.22 17.18 -15.17
C ALA A 319 -38.14 18.33 -14.72
N ASP A 320 -38.50 18.38 -13.43
CA ASP A 320 -39.29 19.47 -12.85
C ASP A 320 -38.56 20.82 -12.94
N LEU A 321 -37.25 20.83 -12.70
CA LEU A 321 -36.43 22.05 -12.76
C LEU A 321 -36.33 22.65 -14.16
N ILE A 322 -36.34 21.82 -15.20
CA ILE A 322 -36.20 22.26 -16.60
C ILE A 322 -37.53 22.39 -17.34
N HIS A 323 -38.64 21.98 -16.73
CA HIS A 323 -39.96 22.04 -17.33
C HIS A 323 -40.31 23.48 -17.74
N ASP A 324 -40.75 23.65 -19.00
CA ASP A 324 -41.12 24.94 -19.59
C ASP A 324 -40.03 26.04 -19.52
N LYS A 325 -38.75 25.66 -19.43
CA LYS A 325 -37.62 26.59 -19.43
C LYS A 325 -36.71 26.40 -20.63
N ASP A 326 -36.03 27.49 -21.00
CA ASP A 326 -35.00 27.46 -22.03
C ASP A 326 -33.75 26.75 -21.50
N ILE A 327 -33.37 25.66 -22.16
CA ILE A 327 -32.22 24.84 -21.80
C ILE A 327 -31.20 24.72 -22.93
N ILE A 328 -29.93 24.60 -22.54
CA ILE A 328 -28.84 24.16 -23.42
C ILE A 328 -28.38 22.80 -22.94
N LEU A 329 -28.65 21.75 -23.71
CA LEU A 329 -28.24 20.39 -23.41
C LEU A 329 -26.92 20.04 -24.12
N LEU A 330 -25.90 19.68 -23.33
CA LEU A 330 -24.61 19.24 -23.84
C LEU A 330 -24.58 17.72 -23.96
N ILE A 331 -24.49 17.21 -25.19
CA ILE A 331 -24.45 15.77 -25.50
C ILE A 331 -23.12 15.43 -26.19
N GLY A 332 -22.56 14.26 -25.90
CA GLY A 332 -21.33 13.78 -26.51
C GLY A 332 -20.69 12.65 -25.72
N ILE A 333 -19.69 12.01 -26.32
CA ILE A 333 -18.95 10.90 -25.70
C ILE A 333 -18.25 11.32 -24.41
N THR A 334 -17.90 10.35 -23.56
CA THR A 334 -17.06 10.62 -22.39
C THR A 334 -15.72 11.23 -22.81
N GLY A 335 -15.28 12.28 -22.11
CA GLY A 335 -14.04 12.98 -22.42
C GLY A 335 -14.15 14.09 -23.48
N SER A 336 -15.33 14.32 -24.07
CA SER A 336 -15.53 15.42 -25.03
C SER A 336 -15.52 16.84 -24.42
N GLY A 337 -15.37 16.94 -23.10
CA GLY A 337 -15.27 18.22 -22.38
C GLY A 337 -16.57 18.82 -21.88
N LYS A 338 -17.71 18.12 -21.95
CA LYS A 338 -19.04 18.64 -21.55
C LYS A 338 -19.05 19.28 -20.14
N SER A 339 -18.68 18.51 -19.12
CA SER A 339 -18.65 18.98 -17.72
C SER A 339 -17.66 20.14 -17.53
N THR A 340 -16.51 20.10 -18.21
CA THR A 340 -15.53 21.20 -18.22
C THR A 340 -16.11 22.45 -18.87
N THR A 341 -16.89 22.32 -19.95
CA THR A 341 -17.58 23.41 -20.61
C THR A 341 -18.66 24.02 -19.71
N VAL A 342 -19.45 23.20 -19.01
CA VAL A 342 -20.44 23.70 -18.02
C VAL A 342 -19.74 24.50 -16.93
N GLN A 343 -18.67 23.97 -16.33
CA GLN A 343 -17.88 24.68 -15.32
C GLN A 343 -17.32 26.02 -15.84
N PHE A 344 -16.83 26.06 -17.07
CA PHE A 344 -16.31 27.28 -17.67
C PHE A 344 -17.42 28.31 -17.95
N LEU A 345 -18.53 27.90 -18.56
CA LEU A 345 -19.64 28.80 -18.93
C LEU A 345 -20.37 29.39 -17.72
N THR A 346 -20.31 28.71 -16.58
CA THR A 346 -20.88 29.15 -15.30
C THR A 346 -19.98 30.14 -14.55
N GLY A 347 -18.88 30.59 -15.17
CA GLY A 347 -17.99 31.61 -14.62
C GLY A 347 -16.90 31.05 -13.68
N THR A 348 -16.71 29.73 -13.64
CA THR A 348 -15.64 29.14 -12.83
C THR A 348 -14.30 29.46 -13.46
N LYS A 349 -13.34 29.94 -12.64
CA LYS A 349 -11.96 30.10 -13.10
C LYS A 349 -11.35 28.74 -13.34
N MET A 350 -10.62 28.59 -14.44
CA MET A 350 -10.01 27.31 -14.83
C MET A 350 -8.49 27.48 -14.88
N LYS A 351 -7.75 26.45 -14.48
CA LYS A 351 -6.29 26.37 -14.63
C LYS A 351 -5.86 25.06 -15.24
N GLU A 352 -4.82 25.10 -16.06
CA GLU A 352 -4.12 23.90 -16.49
C GLU A 352 -3.17 23.46 -15.36
N THR A 353 -3.28 22.20 -14.95
CA THR A 353 -2.38 21.59 -13.96
C THR A 353 -1.89 20.24 -14.44
N ARG A 354 -0.82 19.75 -13.81
CA ARG A 354 -0.37 18.36 -13.94
C ARG A 354 -1.02 17.54 -12.84
N VAL A 355 -1.94 16.65 -13.22
CA VAL A 355 -2.60 15.72 -12.29
C VAL A 355 -1.91 14.38 -12.40
N GLU A 356 -1.49 13.83 -11.26
CA GLU A 356 -0.98 12.47 -11.21
C GLU A 356 -2.14 11.48 -11.38
N ILE A 357 -2.03 10.58 -12.36
CA ILE A 357 -3.08 9.58 -12.65
C ILE A 357 -2.71 8.18 -12.19
N CYS A 358 -1.41 7.90 -12.00
CA CYS A 358 -0.86 6.74 -11.34
C CYS A 358 0.59 7.05 -10.94
N PRO A 359 1.21 6.29 -10.03
CA PRO A 359 2.53 6.62 -9.50
C PRO A 359 3.57 6.91 -10.59
N GLY A 360 4.11 8.14 -10.59
CA GLY A 360 5.10 8.61 -11.54
C GLY A 360 4.55 9.02 -12.92
N LYS A 361 3.24 8.99 -13.15
CA LYS A 361 2.59 9.34 -14.42
C LYS A 361 1.63 10.51 -14.24
N PHE A 362 1.89 11.58 -14.97
CA PHE A 362 1.12 12.82 -14.92
C PHE A 362 0.42 13.07 -16.25
N LEU A 363 -0.80 13.59 -16.19
CA LEU A 363 -1.51 14.16 -17.32
C LEU A 363 -1.73 15.65 -17.11
N LYS A 364 -1.61 16.41 -18.19
CA LYS A 364 -2.10 17.79 -18.22
C LYS A 364 -3.63 17.75 -18.21
N HIS A 365 -4.24 18.50 -17.30
CA HIS A 365 -5.68 18.54 -17.13
C HIS A 365 -6.12 19.95 -16.75
N ILE A 366 -7.31 20.34 -17.21
CA ILE A 366 -7.93 21.61 -16.85
C ILE A 366 -8.82 21.37 -15.63
N ILE A 367 -8.52 22.05 -14.54
CA ILE A 367 -9.30 21.99 -13.29
C ILE A 367 -9.84 23.36 -12.93
N THR A 368 -10.84 23.38 -12.05
CA THR A 368 -11.35 24.61 -11.44
C THR A 368 -10.30 25.23 -10.51
N ASP A 369 -10.16 26.55 -10.53
CA ASP A 369 -9.22 27.33 -9.73
C ASP A 369 -9.96 28.25 -8.76
N GLY A 370 -9.95 27.90 -7.48
CA GLY A 370 -10.62 28.66 -6.42
C GLY A 370 -12.05 28.17 -6.11
N PRO A 371 -12.78 28.93 -5.26
CA PRO A 371 -14.09 28.52 -4.77
C PRO A 371 -15.16 28.55 -5.86
N ILE A 372 -16.02 27.53 -5.83
CA ILE A 372 -17.22 27.42 -6.68
C ILE A 372 -18.36 28.16 -5.99
N PHE A 373 -18.94 29.16 -6.66
CA PHE A 373 -20.01 29.99 -6.11
C PHE A 373 -21.41 29.54 -6.54
N ASN A 374 -21.54 28.91 -7.72
CA ASN A 374 -22.82 28.41 -8.20
C ASN A 374 -23.13 27.06 -7.53
N PRO A 375 -24.22 26.92 -6.76
CA PRO A 375 -24.56 25.67 -6.09
C PRO A 375 -24.90 24.53 -7.07
N GLY A 376 -25.36 24.85 -8.28
CA GLY A 376 -25.64 23.84 -9.32
C GLY A 376 -24.39 23.09 -9.81
N LEU A 377 -23.19 23.63 -9.55
CA LEU A 377 -21.92 22.98 -9.95
C LEU A 377 -21.42 21.92 -8.98
N ILE A 378 -22.07 21.75 -7.81
CA ILE A 378 -21.62 20.79 -6.77
C ILE A 378 -21.52 19.35 -7.33
N ASP A 379 -22.45 18.98 -8.21
CA ASP A 379 -22.50 17.64 -8.80
C ASP A 379 -21.74 17.56 -10.15
N VAL A 380 -21.25 18.68 -10.72
CA VAL A 380 -20.53 18.71 -12.00
C VAL A 380 -19.04 18.47 -11.79
N LYS A 381 -18.56 17.26 -12.11
CA LYS A 381 -17.17 16.82 -11.92
C LYS A 381 -16.46 16.57 -13.24
N SER A 382 -15.20 16.98 -13.34
CA SER A 382 -14.29 16.67 -14.44
C SER A 382 -13.21 15.69 -13.97
N ASN A 383 -12.83 14.75 -14.83
CA ASN A 383 -11.83 13.72 -14.52
C ASN A 383 -10.75 13.65 -15.62
N PRO A 384 -9.44 13.63 -15.27
CA PRO A 384 -8.35 13.53 -16.24
C PRO A 384 -8.29 12.21 -17.01
N LEU A 385 -8.93 11.15 -16.52
CA LEU A 385 -8.93 9.82 -17.11
C LEU A 385 -10.09 9.56 -18.07
N SER A 386 -10.84 10.60 -18.47
CA SER A 386 -12.00 10.48 -19.36
C SER A 386 -12.98 9.40 -18.89
N LYS A 387 -13.20 9.29 -17.58
CA LYS A 387 -14.24 8.47 -16.97
C LYS A 387 -15.51 9.30 -16.81
N SER A 388 -16.67 8.69 -17.06
CA SER A 388 -17.95 9.39 -16.88
C SER A 388 -18.24 9.50 -15.39
N GLU A 389 -18.11 10.71 -14.86
CA GLU A 389 -18.55 11.05 -13.50
C GLU A 389 -20.04 11.41 -13.48
N THR A 390 -20.54 12.00 -14.57
CA THR A 390 -21.96 12.33 -14.77
C THR A 390 -22.77 11.05 -15.01
N ARG A 391 -23.76 10.81 -14.13
CA ARG A 391 -24.62 9.59 -14.14
C ARG A 391 -26.08 9.85 -14.51
N PHE A 392 -26.53 11.09 -14.38
CA PHE A 392 -27.85 11.60 -14.75
C PHE A 392 -27.66 13.03 -15.27
N ILE A 393 -28.70 13.63 -15.84
CA ILE A 393 -28.62 15.01 -16.35
C ILE A 393 -28.48 15.97 -15.17
N ILE A 394 -27.48 16.86 -15.20
CA ILE A 394 -27.27 17.85 -14.14
C ILE A 394 -27.62 19.24 -14.67
N PRO A 395 -28.70 19.87 -14.18
CA PRO A 395 -29.06 21.24 -14.56
C PRO A 395 -28.27 22.26 -13.73
N VAL A 396 -27.69 23.26 -14.42
CA VAL A 396 -27.00 24.38 -13.79
C VAL A 396 -27.60 25.68 -14.29
N THR A 397 -28.29 26.39 -13.41
CA THR A 397 -28.89 27.68 -13.71
C THR A 397 -27.82 28.77 -13.73
N ILE A 398 -27.84 29.60 -14.77
CA ILE A 398 -26.99 30.78 -14.92
C ILE A 398 -27.89 32.00 -15.03
N SER A 399 -27.64 32.99 -14.17
CA SER A 399 -28.27 34.29 -14.25
C SER A 399 -27.64 35.09 -15.40
N LEU A 400 -28.45 35.56 -16.35
CA LEU A 400 -27.95 36.39 -17.44
C LEU A 400 -27.45 37.76 -16.95
N LYS A 401 -27.80 38.17 -15.71
CA LYS A 401 -27.21 39.34 -15.04
C LYS A 401 -25.69 39.24 -14.95
N ASP A 402 -25.19 38.03 -14.73
CA ASP A 402 -23.77 37.77 -14.50
C ASP A 402 -22.97 37.83 -15.81
N ILE A 403 -23.65 37.72 -16.95
CA ILE A 403 -23.05 37.74 -18.29
C ILE A 403 -23.24 39.11 -18.97
N PHE A 404 -24.48 39.62 -18.99
CA PHE A 404 -24.85 40.82 -19.75
C PHE A 404 -24.97 42.09 -18.89
N GLY A 405 -25.06 41.95 -17.56
CA GLY A 405 -25.19 43.05 -16.61
C GLY A 405 -26.57 43.15 -15.97
N SER A 406 -26.71 44.05 -14.98
CA SER A 406 -27.85 44.10 -14.04
C SER A 406 -29.24 44.32 -14.65
N TYR A 407 -29.33 44.68 -15.93
CA TYR A 407 -30.58 44.94 -16.64
C TYR A 407 -31.24 43.67 -17.20
N GLU A 408 -30.50 42.57 -17.37
CA GLU A 408 -31.05 41.32 -17.88
C GLU A 408 -31.53 40.41 -16.75
N THR A 409 -32.84 40.17 -16.63
CA THR A 409 -33.38 39.36 -15.52
C THR A 409 -33.57 37.89 -15.83
N ASN A 410 -33.29 37.49 -17.07
CA ASN A 410 -33.53 36.13 -17.52
C ASN A 410 -32.47 35.16 -16.99
N GLU A 411 -32.80 33.88 -17.00
CA GLU A 411 -31.93 32.78 -16.61
C GLU A 411 -31.87 31.78 -17.75
N ILE A 412 -30.73 31.09 -17.87
CA ILE A 412 -30.56 29.97 -18.79
C ILE A 412 -30.09 28.75 -18.01
N ILE A 413 -30.56 27.56 -18.37
CA ILE A 413 -30.13 26.33 -17.73
C ILE A 413 -29.19 25.59 -18.67
N LEU A 414 -27.97 25.34 -18.20
CA LEU A 414 -27.04 24.42 -18.86
C LEU A 414 -27.22 23.02 -18.30
N CYS A 415 -27.34 22.03 -19.17
CA CYS A 415 -27.50 20.63 -18.75
C CYS A 415 -26.27 19.82 -19.16
N ASP A 416 -25.54 19.28 -18.18
CA ASP A 416 -24.49 18.27 -18.42
C ASP A 416 -25.13 16.88 -18.50
N ALA A 417 -24.94 16.19 -19.63
CA ALA A 417 -25.46 14.84 -19.83
C ALA A 417 -24.38 13.77 -19.59
N PRO A 418 -24.77 12.55 -19.18
CA PRO A 418 -23.86 11.40 -19.14
C PRO A 418 -23.15 11.17 -20.48
N GLY A 419 -21.89 10.75 -20.43
CA GLY A 419 -21.20 10.28 -21.63
C GLY A 419 -21.68 8.88 -22.01
N PHE A 420 -22.09 8.72 -23.27
CA PHE A 420 -22.44 7.43 -23.87
C PHE A 420 -21.27 6.84 -24.64
#